data_AF-A0A3B8Z6H4-F1
#
_entry.id   AF-A0A3B8Z6H4-F1
#
_cell.length_a   1.000
_cell.length_b   1.000
_cell.length_c   1.000
_cell.angle_alpha   90.00
_cell.angle_beta   90.00
_cell.angle_gamma   90.00
#
_symmetry.space_group_name_H-M   'P 1'
#
loop_
_entity.id
_entity.type
_entity.pdbx_description
1 polymer ?
#
loop_
_entity_poly.entity_id
_entity_poly.type
_entity_poly.pdbx_seq_one_letter_code
_entity_poly.pdbx_strand_id
1 'polypeptide(L)'
;ASLALATLEALESAGVADQILLPAFSKAEDDCIIQDYWRSINGPIDVILLEGWFIGARSVSDAELLNPVNELERTEDKEGGWRRYVNQQLSRDYQTIFSHINELVMLQAPSFEKVFEWRSKQEEKLKNKVGNEAQGVMDSVELHTFIQHYERLTRHCLASLPAHADILFRLDNNHRVIERLTKTATI
;
A
#
# COMPACT_ATOMS: atom_id res chain seq x y z
N ALA A 1 8.18 -6.76 18.67
CA ALA A 1 8.57 -6.21 17.35
C ALA A 1 7.54 -6.70 16.34
N SER A 2 7.05 -5.85 15.43
CA SER A 2 6.08 -6.26 14.41
C SER A 2 6.72 -7.31 13.48
N LEU A 3 5.92 -8.27 12.98
CA LEU A 3 6.40 -9.34 12.10
C LEU A 3 7.14 -8.80 10.86
N ALA A 4 6.65 -7.70 10.29
CA ALA A 4 7.27 -7.05 9.14
C ALA A 4 8.66 -6.50 9.46
N LEU A 5 8.82 -5.76 10.56
CA LEU A 5 10.11 -5.19 10.96
C LEU A 5 11.14 -6.29 11.25
N ALA A 6 10.75 -7.31 12.03
CA ALA A 6 11.64 -8.43 12.35
C ALA A 6 12.07 -9.20 11.09
N THR A 7 11.18 -9.34 10.10
CA THR A 7 11.53 -9.98 8.81
C THR A 7 12.50 -9.12 8.01
N LEU A 8 12.30 -7.80 7.95
CA LEU A 8 13.20 -6.88 7.25
C LEU A 8 14.60 -6.89 7.87
N GLU A 9 14.70 -6.75 9.19
CA GLU A 9 15.98 -6.78 9.92
C GLU A 9 16.73 -8.11 9.71
N ALA A 10 15.99 -9.24 9.68
CA ALA A 10 16.58 -10.55 9.40
C ALA A 10 17.09 -10.66 7.96
N LEU A 11 16.38 -10.10 6.97
CA LEU A 11 16.83 -10.09 5.58
C LEU A 11 18.05 -9.19 5.37
N GLU A 12 18.09 -8.02 6.00
CA GLU A 12 19.19 -7.06 5.89
C GLU A 12 20.50 -7.58 6.51
N SER A 13 20.40 -8.35 7.58
CA SER A 13 21.57 -8.89 8.31
C SER A 13 21.97 -10.31 7.89
N ALA A 14 21.23 -10.91 6.95
CA ALA A 14 21.43 -12.30 6.53
C ALA A 14 22.83 -12.56 5.94
N GLY A 15 23.58 -13.46 6.59
CA GLY A 15 24.82 -14.02 6.07
C GLY A 15 24.63 -15.26 5.21
N VAL A 16 25.73 -15.80 4.68
CA VAL A 16 25.76 -16.98 3.80
C VAL A 16 25.12 -18.23 4.43
N ALA A 17 25.21 -18.37 5.75
CA ALA A 17 24.69 -19.52 6.48
C ALA A 17 23.25 -19.34 6.98
N ASP A 18 22.68 -18.14 6.82
CA ASP A 18 21.39 -17.80 7.39
C ASP A 18 20.25 -18.16 6.43
N GLN A 19 19.18 -18.67 7.02
CA GLN A 19 17.93 -18.96 6.33
C GLN A 19 16.80 -18.18 7.00
N ILE A 20 16.06 -17.41 6.19
CA ILE A 20 15.00 -16.51 6.65
C ILE A 20 13.68 -17.03 6.13
N LEU A 21 12.68 -17.14 7.01
CA LEU A 21 11.32 -17.49 6.63
C LEU A 21 10.56 -16.23 6.27
N LEU A 22 9.85 -16.26 5.15
CA LEU A 22 9.09 -15.13 4.64
C LEU A 22 7.60 -15.32 4.92
N PRO A 23 6.97 -14.41 5.68
CA PRO A 23 5.54 -14.46 5.93
C PRO A 23 4.77 -14.31 4.62
N ALA A 24 3.59 -14.95 4.57
CA ALA A 24 2.73 -14.93 3.41
C ALA A 24 1.27 -14.73 3.84
N PHE A 25 0.48 -14.08 2.98
CA PHE A 25 -0.93 -13.81 3.20
C PHE A 25 -1.76 -14.48 2.10
N SER A 26 -2.80 -15.20 2.50
CA SER A 26 -3.75 -15.84 1.60
C SER A 26 -4.93 -14.91 1.37
N LYS A 27 -5.03 -14.31 0.18
CA LYS A 27 -6.19 -13.47 -0.18
C LYS A 27 -7.51 -14.23 -0.23
N ALA A 28 -7.45 -15.55 -0.42
CA ALA A 28 -8.65 -16.39 -0.48
C ALA A 28 -9.23 -16.65 0.92
N GLU A 29 -8.36 -16.77 1.92
CA GLU A 29 -8.74 -17.02 3.31
C GLU A 29 -8.81 -15.72 4.14
N ASP A 30 -8.34 -14.62 3.56
CA ASP A 30 -8.19 -13.31 4.21
C ASP A 30 -7.37 -13.37 5.50
N ASP A 31 -6.35 -14.23 5.52
CA ASP A 31 -5.52 -14.48 6.70
C ASP A 31 -4.05 -14.77 6.34
N CYS A 32 -3.17 -14.66 7.34
CA CYS A 32 -1.78 -15.07 7.24
C CYS A 32 -1.69 -16.59 7.07
N ILE A 33 -0.87 -17.02 6.12
CA ILE A 33 -0.52 -18.43 5.95
C ILE A 33 0.25 -18.88 7.21
N ILE A 34 -0.03 -20.09 7.71
CA ILE A 34 0.69 -20.63 8.86
C ILE A 34 2.18 -20.82 8.56
N GLN A 35 3.02 -20.65 9.58
CA GLN A 35 4.48 -20.60 9.43
C GLN A 35 5.08 -21.85 8.77
N ASP A 36 4.49 -23.02 8.94
CA ASP A 36 4.93 -24.28 8.33
C ASP A 36 4.97 -24.24 6.79
N TYR A 37 4.17 -23.35 6.18
CA TYR A 37 4.14 -23.15 4.73
C TYR A 37 4.85 -21.87 4.28
N TRP A 38 5.54 -21.17 5.18
CA TRP A 38 6.34 -20.02 4.79
C TRP A 38 7.50 -20.47 3.90
N ARG A 39 7.72 -19.73 2.83
CA ARG A 39 8.89 -19.96 1.96
C ARG A 39 10.15 -19.54 2.70
N SER A 40 11.24 -20.27 2.51
CA SER A 40 12.55 -19.87 3.00
C SER A 40 13.39 -19.24 1.90
N ILE A 41 14.27 -18.33 2.30
CA ILE A 41 15.32 -17.76 1.45
C ILE A 41 16.65 -17.81 2.21
N ASN A 42 17.73 -18.09 1.48
CA ASN A 42 19.08 -18.14 2.07
C ASN A 42 19.81 -16.83 1.77
N GLY A 43 20.59 -16.35 2.73
CA GLY A 43 21.43 -15.16 2.55
C GLY A 43 22.72 -15.42 1.76
N PRO A 44 23.48 -14.34 1.43
CA PRO A 44 23.12 -12.94 1.64
C PRO A 44 22.06 -12.45 0.65
N ILE A 45 21.37 -11.36 1.01
CA ILE A 45 20.35 -10.73 0.16
C ILE A 45 20.88 -9.41 -0.39
N ASP A 46 21.01 -9.32 -1.72
CA ASP A 46 21.52 -8.10 -2.37
C ASP A 46 20.46 -6.99 -2.46
N VAL A 47 19.19 -7.37 -2.67
CA VAL A 47 18.08 -6.42 -2.87
C VAL A 47 16.81 -6.94 -2.23
N ILE A 48 16.16 -6.09 -1.44
CA ILE A 48 14.83 -6.32 -0.86
C ILE A 48 13.85 -5.37 -1.56
N LEU A 49 12.81 -5.93 -2.18
CA LEU A 49 11.70 -5.13 -2.71
C LEU A 49 10.53 -5.16 -1.72
N LEU A 50 10.35 -4.06 -0.99
CA LEU A 50 9.17 -3.82 -0.17
C LEU A 50 8.13 -3.04 -0.99
N GLU A 51 6.99 -3.67 -1.27
CA GLU A 51 5.92 -3.07 -2.06
C GLU A 51 4.64 -2.85 -1.25
N GLY A 52 3.92 -1.78 -1.59
CA GLY A 52 2.60 -1.49 -1.04
C GLY A 52 2.11 -0.10 -1.45
N TRP A 53 0.80 0.07 -1.51
CA TRP A 53 0.16 1.27 -2.06
C TRP A 53 0.35 2.55 -1.22
N PHE A 54 0.77 2.43 0.04
CA PHE A 54 1.03 3.55 0.95
C PHE A 54 2.47 3.58 1.48
N ILE A 55 3.38 2.77 0.93
CA ILE A 55 4.77 2.75 1.38
C ILE A 55 5.39 4.15 1.26
N GLY A 56 6.01 4.61 2.34
CA GLY A 56 6.59 5.96 2.44
C GLY A 56 5.60 7.06 2.86
N ALA A 57 4.30 6.73 3.04
CA ALA A 57 3.31 7.70 3.49
C ALA A 57 3.66 8.27 4.87
N ARG A 58 3.25 9.52 5.12
CA ARG A 58 3.45 10.20 6.39
C ARG A 58 2.10 10.49 7.04
N SER A 59 2.12 10.73 8.33
CA SER A 59 0.95 11.26 9.03
C SER A 59 0.65 12.69 8.58
N VAL A 60 -0.64 13.03 8.59
CA VAL A 60 -1.17 14.38 8.41
C VAL A 60 -1.41 15.07 9.75
N SER A 61 -1.66 16.37 9.73
CA SER A 61 -2.04 17.13 10.91
C SER A 61 -3.46 16.77 11.40
N ASP A 62 -3.74 17.00 12.69
CA ASP A 62 -5.07 16.78 13.25
C ASP A 62 -6.15 17.64 12.56
N ALA A 63 -5.78 18.81 12.05
CA ALA A 63 -6.68 19.69 11.31
C ALA A 63 -7.17 19.07 9.99
N GLU A 64 -6.30 18.34 9.29
CA GLU A 64 -6.65 17.63 8.05
C GLU A 64 -7.57 16.41 8.30
N LEU A 65 -7.61 15.93 9.55
CA LEU A 65 -8.47 14.83 9.96
C LEU A 65 -9.87 15.27 10.41
N LEU A 66 -10.14 16.58 10.52
CA LEU A 66 -11.45 17.07 11.00
C LEU A 66 -12.58 16.75 10.02
N ASN A 67 -12.36 17.05 8.74
CA ASN A 67 -13.40 16.91 7.72
C ASN A 67 -13.33 15.54 7.04
N PRO A 68 -14.47 14.83 6.87
CA PRO A 68 -14.49 13.59 6.11
C PRO A 68 -14.18 13.86 4.64
N VAL A 69 -13.52 12.93 3.95
CA VAL A 69 -13.24 13.06 2.50
C VAL A 69 -14.29 12.42 1.60
N ASN A 70 -15.13 11.54 2.16
CA ASN A 70 -16.13 10.79 1.39
C ASN A 70 -17.37 10.42 2.23
N GLU A 71 -18.27 9.63 1.64
CA GLU A 71 -19.51 9.20 2.29
C GLU A 71 -19.22 8.32 3.51
N LEU A 72 -18.37 7.31 3.33
CA LEU A 72 -18.01 6.34 4.36
C LEU A 72 -17.52 7.05 5.62
N GLU A 73 -16.57 7.97 5.49
CA GLU A 73 -16.06 8.70 6.65
C GLU A 73 -17.12 9.60 7.29
N ARG A 74 -18.05 10.12 6.50
CA ARG A 74 -19.12 10.99 7.01
C ARG A 74 -20.21 10.22 7.75
N THR A 75 -20.49 8.99 7.35
CA THR A 75 -21.61 8.19 7.89
C THR A 75 -21.17 7.16 8.92
N GLU A 76 -20.02 6.51 8.70
CA GLU A 76 -19.51 5.39 9.49
C GLU A 76 -18.34 5.79 10.39
N ASP A 77 -17.47 6.71 9.94
CA ASP A 77 -16.38 7.28 10.76
C ASP A 77 -16.67 8.71 11.26
N LYS A 78 -17.92 8.96 11.69
CA LYS A 78 -18.41 10.27 12.13
C LYS A 78 -17.49 10.93 13.16
N GLU A 79 -17.12 10.17 14.18
CA GLU A 79 -16.24 10.63 15.25
C GLU A 79 -14.77 10.69 14.82
N GLY A 80 -14.41 10.15 13.64
CA GLY A 80 -13.07 10.15 13.09
C GLY A 80 -12.10 9.18 13.78
N GLY A 81 -12.63 8.12 14.38
CA GLY A 81 -11.82 7.09 15.05
C GLY A 81 -10.92 6.35 14.06
N TRP A 82 -11.45 5.96 12.89
CA TRP A 82 -10.68 5.21 11.89
C TRP A 82 -9.59 6.07 11.27
N ARG A 83 -9.92 7.28 10.80
CA ARG A 83 -8.91 8.18 10.19
C ARG A 83 -7.83 8.64 11.17
N ARG A 84 -8.16 8.83 12.47
CA ARG A 84 -7.13 9.11 13.50
C ARG A 84 -6.29 7.88 13.82
N TYR A 85 -6.89 6.69 13.88
CA TYR A 85 -6.14 5.46 14.10
C TYR A 85 -5.12 5.24 12.97
N VAL A 86 -5.55 5.32 11.70
CA VAL A 86 -4.66 5.22 10.54
C VAL A 86 -3.53 6.25 10.63
N ASN A 87 -3.85 7.50 10.94
CA ASN A 87 -2.84 8.55 11.09
C ASN A 87 -1.84 8.28 12.23
N GLN A 88 -2.31 7.74 13.34
CA GLN A 88 -1.48 7.37 14.47
C GLN A 88 -0.50 6.24 14.11
N GLN A 89 -0.99 5.19 13.41
CA GLN A 89 -0.12 4.11 12.91
C GLN A 89 0.94 4.67 11.95
N LEU A 90 0.54 5.55 11.04
CA LEU A 90 1.46 6.21 10.12
C LEU A 90 2.49 7.10 10.81
N SER A 91 2.18 7.70 11.96
CA SER A 91 3.13 8.53 12.72
C SER A 91 4.13 7.74 13.57
N ARG A 92 3.93 6.42 13.72
CA ARG A 92 4.70 5.55 14.63
C ARG A 92 5.30 4.36 13.88
N ASP A 93 4.71 3.18 14.04
CA ASP A 93 5.29 1.90 13.66
C ASP A 93 5.66 1.82 12.17
N TYR A 94 4.87 2.44 11.31
CA TYR A 94 5.18 2.50 9.87
C TYR A 94 6.38 3.40 9.56
N GLN A 95 6.64 4.48 10.31
CA GLN A 95 7.85 5.28 10.09
C GLN A 95 9.12 4.48 10.42
N THR A 96 9.06 3.61 11.43
CA THR A 96 10.16 2.69 11.74
C THR A 96 10.42 1.79 10.53
N ILE A 97 9.40 1.13 9.99
CA ILE A 97 9.54 0.30 8.77
C ILE A 97 10.07 1.12 7.59
N PHE A 98 9.53 2.31 7.35
CA PHE A 98 9.93 3.15 6.23
C PHE A 98 11.35 3.70 6.35
N SER A 99 11.91 3.75 7.56
CA SER A 99 13.31 4.18 7.77
C SER A 99 14.35 3.20 7.21
N HIS A 100 13.95 1.96 6.91
CA HIS A 100 14.79 0.96 6.24
C HIS A 100 14.83 1.13 4.71
N ILE A 101 13.99 1.99 4.14
CA ILE A 101 13.91 2.19 2.69
C ILE A 101 15.08 3.08 2.24
N ASN A 102 16.00 2.51 1.44
CA ASN A 102 17.11 3.27 0.88
C ASN A 102 16.72 4.07 -0.38
N GLU A 103 15.78 3.54 -1.17
CA GLU A 103 15.33 4.12 -2.43
C GLU A 103 13.80 3.94 -2.56
N LEU A 104 13.06 5.05 -2.61
CA LEU A 104 11.61 5.05 -2.76
C LEU A 104 11.22 5.27 -4.22
N VAL A 105 10.59 4.25 -4.82
CA VAL A 105 10.04 4.32 -6.18
C VAL A 105 8.52 4.49 -6.13
N MET A 106 8.00 5.54 -6.74
CA MET A 106 6.56 5.80 -6.84
C MET A 106 6.06 5.66 -8.27
N LEU A 107 4.97 4.91 -8.45
CA LEU A 107 4.13 4.93 -9.64
C LEU A 107 2.92 5.84 -9.37
N GLN A 108 2.99 7.09 -9.82
CA GLN A 108 1.94 8.09 -9.58
C GLN A 108 0.80 7.94 -10.58
N ALA A 109 -0.36 7.49 -10.09
CA ALA A 109 -1.61 7.53 -10.85
C ALA A 109 -2.05 8.99 -11.11
N PRO A 110 -2.82 9.26 -12.20
CA PRO A 110 -3.31 10.60 -12.49
C PRO A 110 -4.20 11.19 -11.39
N SER A 111 -5.04 10.36 -10.78
CA SER A 111 -5.95 10.75 -9.70
C SER A 111 -6.52 9.51 -9.00
N PHE A 112 -7.17 9.72 -7.85
CA PHE A 112 -7.88 8.66 -7.14
C PHE A 112 -9.07 8.11 -7.95
N GLU A 113 -9.78 8.98 -8.67
CA GLU A 113 -10.90 8.57 -9.54
C GLU A 113 -10.40 7.61 -10.63
N LYS A 114 -9.19 7.83 -11.14
CA LYS A 114 -8.58 6.91 -12.10
C LYS A 114 -8.24 5.56 -11.46
N VAL A 115 -7.74 5.55 -10.22
CA VAL A 115 -7.53 4.32 -9.45
C VAL A 115 -8.84 3.55 -9.27
N PHE A 116 -9.95 4.26 -8.96
CA PHE A 116 -11.27 3.64 -8.86
C PHE A 116 -11.73 3.03 -10.19
N GLU A 117 -11.58 3.74 -11.32
CA GLU A 117 -11.90 3.20 -12.64
C GLU A 117 -11.08 1.95 -12.98
N TRP A 118 -9.78 1.94 -12.65
CA TRP A 118 -8.92 0.78 -12.87
C TRP A 118 -9.33 -0.41 -12.03
N ARG A 119 -9.63 -0.19 -10.73
CA ARG A 119 -10.14 -1.24 -9.85
C ARG A 119 -11.47 -1.79 -10.36
N SER A 120 -12.37 -0.93 -10.85
CA SER A 120 -13.65 -1.33 -11.44
C SER A 120 -13.48 -2.22 -12.68
N LYS A 121 -12.58 -1.87 -13.59
CA LYS A 121 -12.24 -2.70 -14.76
C LYS A 121 -11.61 -4.03 -14.37
N GLN A 122 -10.80 -4.06 -13.31
CA GLN A 122 -10.22 -5.30 -12.80
C GLN A 122 -11.31 -6.22 -12.23
N GLU A 123 -12.25 -5.67 -11.47
CA GLU A 123 -13.36 -6.41 -10.87
C GLU A 123 -14.31 -6.95 -11.94
N GLU A 124 -14.62 -6.17 -12.98
CA GLU A 124 -15.43 -6.61 -14.11
C GLU A 124 -14.75 -7.76 -14.89
N LYS A 125 -13.44 -7.67 -15.14
CA LYS A 125 -12.69 -8.76 -15.77
C LYS A 125 -12.70 -10.02 -14.91
N LEU A 126 -12.65 -9.88 -13.59
CA LEU A 126 -12.75 -11.00 -12.67
C LEU A 126 -14.13 -11.65 -12.78
N LYS A 127 -15.22 -10.88 -12.66
CA LYS A 127 -16.61 -11.35 -12.87
C LYS A 127 -16.76 -12.17 -14.14
N ASN A 128 -16.28 -11.63 -15.26
CA ASN A 128 -16.40 -12.27 -16.56
C ASN A 128 -15.61 -13.59 -16.66
N LYS A 129 -14.56 -13.76 -15.86
CA LYS A 129 -13.71 -14.96 -15.87
C LYS A 129 -14.25 -16.09 -14.99
N VAL A 130 -14.78 -15.76 -13.81
CA VAL A 130 -15.20 -16.76 -12.81
C VAL A 130 -16.72 -16.95 -12.70
N GLY A 131 -17.53 -16.09 -13.33
CA GLY A 131 -18.99 -16.18 -13.30
C GLY A 131 -19.60 -15.73 -11.95
N ASN A 132 -20.92 -15.86 -11.82
CA ASN A 132 -21.67 -15.40 -10.63
C ASN A 132 -21.45 -16.25 -9.35
N GLU A 133 -20.66 -17.33 -9.42
CA GLU A 133 -20.44 -18.26 -8.30
C GLU A 133 -19.12 -18.03 -7.55
N ALA A 134 -18.37 -16.98 -7.92
CA ALA A 134 -17.09 -16.67 -7.31
C ALA A 134 -17.24 -15.96 -5.96
N GLN A 135 -16.80 -16.60 -4.89
CA GLN A 135 -16.65 -15.95 -3.58
C GLN A 135 -15.64 -14.79 -3.69
N GLY A 136 -15.99 -13.61 -3.17
CA GLY A 136 -15.11 -12.45 -3.09
C GLY A 136 -15.17 -11.46 -4.27
N VAL A 137 -16.15 -11.60 -5.17
CA VAL A 137 -16.37 -10.65 -6.27
C VAL A 137 -17.42 -9.62 -5.89
N MET A 138 -17.03 -8.35 -5.83
CA MET A 138 -17.88 -7.24 -5.39
C MET A 138 -18.78 -6.73 -6.51
N ASP A 139 -20.04 -6.43 -6.22
CA ASP A 139 -20.90 -5.64 -7.08
C ASP A 139 -20.42 -4.18 -7.21
N SER A 140 -21.10 -3.36 -8.02
CA SER A 140 -20.70 -1.96 -8.22
C SER A 140 -20.84 -1.10 -6.97
N VAL A 141 -21.82 -1.40 -6.11
CA VAL A 141 -22.09 -0.67 -4.86
C VAL A 141 -21.06 -1.07 -3.81
N GLU A 142 -20.83 -2.36 -3.64
CA GLU A 142 -19.81 -2.91 -2.77
C GLU A 142 -18.42 -2.37 -3.12
N LEU A 143 -18.08 -2.34 -4.41
CA LEU A 143 -16.81 -1.78 -4.87
C LEU A 143 -16.69 -0.28 -4.56
N HIS A 144 -17.78 0.48 -4.70
CA HIS A 144 -17.78 1.90 -4.40
C HIS A 144 -17.61 2.17 -2.89
N THR A 145 -18.19 1.35 -2.02
CA THR A 145 -17.93 1.43 -0.57
C THR A 145 -16.53 0.95 -0.22
N PHE A 146 -16.06 -0.12 -0.85
CA PHE A 146 -14.72 -0.66 -0.66
C PHE A 146 -13.63 0.39 -0.93
N ILE A 147 -13.67 1.04 -2.10
CA ILE A 147 -12.61 1.97 -2.49
C ILE A 147 -12.53 3.20 -1.56
N GLN A 148 -13.64 3.59 -0.93
CA GLN A 148 -13.70 4.72 -0.01
C GLN A 148 -12.82 4.52 1.23
N HIS A 149 -12.60 3.28 1.67
CA HIS A 149 -11.68 2.97 2.77
C HIS A 149 -10.22 3.36 2.45
N TYR A 150 -9.88 3.44 1.16
CA TYR A 150 -8.53 3.72 0.68
C TYR A 150 -8.34 5.19 0.27
N GLU A 151 -9.43 5.94 0.13
CA GLU A 151 -9.44 7.24 -0.54
C GLU A 151 -8.55 8.27 0.12
N ARG A 152 -8.73 8.52 1.41
CA ARG A 152 -7.95 9.54 2.15
C ARG A 152 -6.46 9.32 1.99
N LEU A 153 -6.01 8.09 2.29
CA LEU A 153 -4.59 7.77 2.26
C LEU A 153 -4.06 7.76 0.83
N THR A 154 -4.83 7.29 -0.16
CA THR A 154 -4.40 7.33 -1.56
C THR A 154 -4.25 8.77 -2.05
N ARG A 155 -5.21 9.65 -1.76
CA ARG A 155 -5.12 11.07 -2.10
C ARG A 155 -3.94 11.73 -1.40
N HIS A 156 -3.72 11.41 -0.12
CA HIS A 156 -2.56 11.90 0.62
C HIS A 156 -1.25 11.46 -0.05
N CYS A 157 -1.10 10.17 -0.37
CA CYS A 157 0.08 9.64 -1.06
C CYS A 157 0.32 10.32 -2.42
N LEU A 158 -0.74 10.49 -3.23
CA LEU A 158 -0.64 11.15 -4.54
C LEU A 158 -0.19 12.61 -4.44
N ALA A 159 -0.53 13.29 -3.34
CA ALA A 159 -0.15 14.67 -3.09
C ALA A 159 1.24 14.80 -2.45
N SER A 160 1.62 13.92 -1.54
CA SER A 160 2.81 14.09 -0.70
C SER A 160 4.03 13.28 -1.16
N LEU A 161 3.85 12.04 -1.65
CA LEU A 161 4.98 11.17 -2.03
C LEU A 161 5.81 11.68 -3.22
N PRO A 162 5.28 12.39 -4.23
CA PRO A 162 6.10 12.88 -5.35
C PRO A 162 7.31 13.72 -4.93
N ALA A 163 7.23 14.43 -3.80
CA ALA A 163 8.33 15.23 -3.26
C ALA A 163 9.38 14.40 -2.50
N HIS A 164 9.02 13.18 -2.11
CA HIS A 164 9.82 12.31 -1.25
C HIS A 164 10.39 11.09 -1.97
N ALA A 165 9.77 10.68 -3.07
CA ALA A 165 10.26 9.58 -3.91
C ALA A 165 11.60 9.94 -4.58
N ASP A 166 12.52 8.99 -4.57
CA ASP A 166 13.81 9.10 -5.25
C ASP A 166 13.64 8.90 -6.75
N ILE A 167 12.70 8.02 -7.13
CA ILE A 167 12.27 7.81 -8.52
C ILE A 167 10.75 7.91 -8.60
N LEU A 168 10.26 8.79 -9.45
CA LEU A 168 8.84 9.00 -9.71
C LEU A 168 8.53 8.71 -11.17
N PHE A 169 7.61 7.78 -11.40
CA PHE A 169 7.00 7.55 -12.71
C PHE A 169 5.59 8.09 -12.70
N ARG A 170 5.28 9.06 -13.56
CA ARG A 170 3.90 9.51 -13.77
C ARG A 170 3.23 8.63 -14.81
N LEU A 171 2.04 8.16 -14.48
CA LEU A 171 1.22 7.34 -15.36
C LEU A 171 0.14 8.18 -16.04
N ASP A 172 -0.22 7.84 -17.27
CA ASP A 172 -1.45 8.32 -17.91
C ASP A 172 -2.67 7.48 -17.51
N ASN A 173 -3.84 7.82 -18.07
CA ASN A 173 -5.10 7.10 -17.86
C ASN A 173 -5.09 5.62 -18.31
N ASN A 174 -4.09 5.22 -19.08
CA ASN A 174 -3.92 3.91 -19.70
C ASN A 174 -2.75 3.12 -19.08
N HIS A 175 -2.26 3.52 -17.90
CA HIS A 175 -1.10 2.95 -17.20
C HIS A 175 0.24 3.09 -17.94
N ARG A 176 0.34 3.99 -18.92
CA ARG A 176 1.61 4.24 -19.59
C ARG A 176 2.42 5.25 -18.80
N VAL A 177 3.71 4.97 -18.66
CA VAL A 177 4.66 5.95 -18.13
C VAL A 177 4.79 7.08 -19.13
N ILE A 178 4.42 8.29 -18.72
CA ILE A 178 4.54 9.51 -19.53
C ILE A 178 5.70 10.40 -19.09
N GLU A 179 6.20 10.21 -17.87
CA GLU A 179 7.30 10.98 -17.33
C GLU A 179 8.05 10.13 -16.30
N ARG A 180 9.39 10.27 -16.28
CA ARG A 180 10.26 9.76 -15.22
C ARG A 180 11.04 10.93 -14.63
N LEU A 181 10.92 11.10 -13.32
CA LEU A 181 11.70 12.07 -12.55
C LEU A 181 12.60 11.30 -11.58
N THR A 182 13.81 11.80 -11.38
CA THR A 182 14.75 11.26 -10.40
C THR A 182 15.21 12.42 -9.53
N LYS A 183 15.10 12.24 -8.21
CA LYS A 183 15.53 13.25 -7.25
C LYS A 183 17.05 13.41 -7.40
N THR A 184 17.50 14.62 -7.72
CA THR A 184 18.93 14.89 -7.77
C THR A 184 19.43 14.90 -6.33
N ALA A 185 20.41 14.04 -6.02
CA ALA A 185 21.06 14.06 -4.71
C ALA A 185 21.54 15.49 -4.43
N THR A 186 21.10 16.07 -3.31
CA THR A 186 21.67 17.33 -2.83
C THR A 186 23.04 16.97 -2.28
N ILE A 187 24.10 17.35 -3.02
CA ILE A 187 25.51 17.18 -2.65
C ILE A 187 25.81 18.00 -1.39
#